data_AF-A0A2C5YUQ2-F1
#
_entry.id   AF-A0A2C5YUQ2-F1
#
_cell.length_a   1.000
_cell.length_b   1.000
_cell.length_c   1.000
_cell.angle_alpha   90.00
_cell.angle_beta   90.00
_cell.angle_gamma   90.00
#
_symmetry.space_group_name_H-M   'P 1'
#
loop_
_entity.id
_entity.type
_entity.pdbx_description
1 polymer ?
#
loop_
_entity_poly.entity_id
_entity_poly.type
_entity_poly.pdbx_seq_one_letter_code
_entity_poly.pdbx_strand_id
1 'polypeptide(L)'
;MKCAIILAAAVAAMASALPSGNKPLLPWVSDEERFLPHECGPFGYDEKTCGTLIYCDAFESAIFNKPTGYANTQQCLDAHEPAPILPWVAAPNVFRPSSCQVGLISAECPFVCGLFGTFNDKLCGTKRYCEAFDKVKPKPLGYKNTEECFRAHRAL
;
A
#
# COMPACT_ATOMS: atom_id res chain seq x y z
N MET A 1 -53.56 -17.46 46.14
CA MET A 1 -53.06 -17.00 44.83
C MET A 1 -51.81 -16.18 45.08
N LYS A 2 -50.65 -16.61 44.56
CA LYS A 2 -49.33 -16.00 44.77
C LYS A 2 -48.97 -15.21 43.51
N CYS A 3 -48.55 -13.96 43.62
CA CYS A 3 -47.89 -13.22 42.55
C CYS A 3 -46.64 -12.55 43.14
N ALA A 4 -45.47 -13.07 42.77
CA ALA A 4 -44.18 -12.49 43.09
C ALA A 4 -43.79 -11.54 41.96
N ILE A 5 -43.47 -10.29 42.30
CA ILE A 5 -42.97 -9.27 41.36
C ILE A 5 -41.45 -9.33 41.44
N ILE A 6 -40.80 -9.70 40.33
CA ILE A 6 -39.34 -9.70 40.19
C ILE A 6 -38.93 -8.33 39.61
N LEU A 7 -38.23 -7.53 40.41
CA LEU A 7 -37.56 -6.30 39.99
C LEU A 7 -36.20 -6.64 39.36
N ALA A 8 -36.06 -6.42 38.05
CA ALA A 8 -34.78 -6.49 37.36
C ALA A 8 -34.05 -5.14 37.48
N ALA A 9 -32.88 -5.11 38.12
CA ALA A 9 -32.02 -3.94 38.20
C ALA A 9 -31.16 -3.85 36.92
N ALA A 10 -31.31 -2.75 36.18
CA ALA A 10 -30.46 -2.43 35.03
C ALA A 10 -29.17 -1.75 35.53
N VAL A 11 -28.02 -2.35 35.23
CA VAL A 11 -26.70 -1.77 35.50
C VAL A 11 -26.30 -0.94 34.27
N ALA A 12 -26.26 0.39 34.42
CA ALA A 12 -25.77 1.28 33.38
C ALA A 12 -24.23 1.26 33.37
N ALA A 13 -23.64 0.73 32.30
CA ALA A 13 -22.20 0.83 32.06
C ALA A 13 -21.85 2.26 31.62
N MET A 14 -21.04 2.96 32.42
CA MET A 14 -20.49 4.26 32.01
C MET A 14 -19.35 4.02 31.02
N ALA A 15 -19.57 4.36 29.76
CA ALA A 15 -18.54 4.44 28.75
C ALA A 15 -17.70 5.71 29.01
N SER A 16 -16.50 5.52 29.57
CA SER A 16 -15.51 6.58 29.68
C SER A 16 -14.95 6.89 28.29
N ALA A 17 -15.44 7.95 27.65
CA ALA A 17 -14.82 8.50 26.44
C ALA A 17 -13.42 9.04 26.80
N LEU A 18 -12.38 8.40 26.26
CA LEU A 18 -11.00 8.89 26.35
C LEU A 18 -10.85 10.19 25.53
N PRO A 19 -10.04 11.15 25.99
CA PRO A 19 -9.83 12.41 25.27
C PRO A 19 -9.00 12.14 24.01
N SER A 20 -9.61 12.31 22.85
CA SER A 20 -8.92 12.36 21.56
C SER A 20 -8.10 13.65 21.51
N GLY A 21 -6.85 13.61 21.97
CA GLY A 21 -5.88 14.66 21.67
C GLY A 21 -5.60 14.62 20.18
N ASN A 22 -6.06 15.64 19.43
CA ASN A 22 -5.78 15.79 18.00
C ASN A 22 -4.28 16.02 17.79
N LYS A 23 -3.49 14.94 17.72
CA LYS A 23 -2.18 14.99 17.09
C LYS A 23 -2.39 15.20 15.59
N PRO A 24 -1.63 16.12 14.94
CA PRO A 24 -1.68 16.24 13.49
C PRO A 24 -1.24 14.93 12.85
N LEU A 25 -1.92 14.56 11.75
CA LEU A 25 -1.58 13.39 10.95
C LEU A 25 -0.24 13.63 10.22
N LEU A 26 0.48 12.55 9.96
CA LEU A 26 1.70 12.56 9.15
C LEU A 26 1.32 12.69 7.67
N PRO A 27 2.09 13.44 6.86
CA PRO A 27 1.80 13.60 5.44
C PRO A 27 1.93 12.26 4.71
N TRP A 28 1.08 12.04 3.71
CA TRP A 28 1.18 10.88 2.82
C TRP A 28 2.32 11.08 1.81
N VAL A 29 3.27 10.13 1.74
CA VAL A 29 4.34 10.11 0.72
C VAL A 29 3.89 9.25 -0.47
N SER A 30 3.67 9.91 -1.61
CA SER A 30 3.19 9.26 -2.83
C SER A 30 4.27 8.49 -3.58
N ASP A 31 3.83 7.73 -4.59
CA ASP A 31 4.72 6.98 -5.48
C ASP A 31 5.61 7.89 -6.35
N GLU A 32 5.19 9.14 -6.58
CA GLU A 32 5.95 10.17 -7.28
C GLU A 32 6.97 10.88 -6.38
N GLU A 33 6.73 10.93 -5.07
CA GLU A 33 7.56 11.64 -4.10
C GLU A 33 8.69 10.76 -3.53
N ARG A 34 8.51 9.44 -3.56
CA ARG A 34 9.50 8.51 -3.03
C ARG A 34 10.79 8.45 -3.86
N PHE A 35 11.90 8.16 -3.21
CA PHE A 35 13.24 8.11 -3.81
C PHE A 35 13.80 6.68 -3.82
N LEU A 36 14.48 6.25 -4.90
CA LEU A 36 15.06 4.89 -5.01
C LEU A 36 14.08 3.75 -4.67
N PRO A 37 12.90 3.67 -5.32
CA PRO A 37 11.85 2.69 -4.98
C PRO A 37 12.25 1.22 -5.12
N HIS A 38 13.36 0.95 -5.82
CA HIS A 38 13.91 -0.39 -6.01
C HIS A 38 14.72 -0.90 -4.80
N GLU A 39 15.01 -0.04 -3.82
CA GLU A 39 15.69 -0.43 -2.58
C GLU A 39 14.71 -1.00 -1.53
N CYS A 40 13.41 -0.78 -1.72
CA CYS A 40 12.38 -1.30 -0.84
C CYS A 40 12.36 -2.83 -0.81
N GLY A 41 12.27 -3.40 0.40
CA GLY A 41 12.26 -4.85 0.60
C GLY A 41 13.55 -5.35 1.25
N PRO A 42 14.44 -6.05 0.53
CA PRO A 42 15.64 -6.64 1.12
C PRO A 42 16.59 -5.63 1.78
N PHE A 43 16.59 -4.35 1.38
CA PHE A 43 17.45 -3.33 1.96
C PHE A 43 16.78 -2.48 3.04
N GLY A 44 15.46 -2.64 3.23
CA GLY A 44 14.71 -1.94 4.27
C GLY A 44 13.39 -1.34 3.76
N TYR A 45 12.69 -0.71 4.69
CA TYR A 45 11.44 0.01 4.45
C TYR A 45 11.53 1.36 5.16
N ASP A 46 12.12 2.33 4.47
CA ASP A 46 12.07 3.73 4.88
C ASP A 46 10.95 4.42 4.09
N GLU A 47 10.15 5.24 4.77
CA GLU A 47 9.00 5.88 4.15
C GLU A 47 9.38 6.85 3.03
N LYS A 48 10.49 7.58 3.15
CA LYS A 48 10.94 8.49 2.09
C LYS A 48 11.41 7.72 0.86
N THR A 49 11.95 6.52 1.06
CA THR A 49 12.41 5.65 -0.03
C THR A 49 11.25 4.91 -0.69
N CYS A 50 10.28 4.47 0.12
CA CYS A 50 9.26 3.52 -0.31
C CYS A 50 7.87 4.10 -0.53
N GLY A 51 7.59 5.27 0.01
CA GLY A 51 6.24 5.82 0.11
C GLY A 51 5.45 5.19 1.26
N THR A 52 4.40 5.88 1.68
CA THR A 52 3.60 5.50 2.86
C THR A 52 2.93 4.15 2.68
N LEU A 53 2.42 3.83 1.49
CA LEU A 53 1.73 2.55 1.22
C LEU A 53 2.65 1.34 1.47
N ILE A 54 3.84 1.33 0.85
CA ILE A 54 4.77 0.21 0.97
C ILE A 54 5.37 0.17 2.38
N TYR A 55 5.66 1.33 2.97
CA TYR A 55 6.16 1.43 4.33
C TYR A 55 5.18 0.86 5.35
N CYS A 56 3.89 1.25 5.28
CA CYS A 56 2.87 0.77 6.20
C CYS A 56 2.55 -0.73 5.97
N ASP A 57 2.47 -1.21 4.73
CA ASP A 57 2.24 -2.65 4.44
C ASP A 57 3.36 -3.54 5.01
N ALA A 58 4.60 -3.04 5.06
CA ALA A 58 5.75 -3.77 5.58
C ALA A 58 5.61 -4.19 7.06
N PHE A 59 4.77 -3.51 7.85
CA PHE A 59 4.47 -3.93 9.22
C PHE A 59 3.74 -5.28 9.31
N GLU A 60 3.23 -5.81 8.21
CA GLU A 60 2.66 -7.15 8.15
C GLU A 60 3.31 -8.02 7.08
N SER A 61 3.71 -7.44 5.94
CA SER A 61 4.19 -8.19 4.78
C SER A 61 5.70 -8.44 4.75
N ALA A 62 6.50 -7.66 5.48
CA ALA A 62 7.96 -7.75 5.41
C ALA A 62 8.50 -9.06 5.98
N ILE A 63 9.31 -9.75 5.18
CA ILE A 63 10.06 -10.96 5.59
C ILE A 63 11.38 -10.59 6.26
N PHE A 64 12.03 -9.52 5.79
CA PHE A 64 13.31 -9.02 6.29
C PHE A 64 13.19 -7.53 6.60
N ASN A 65 14.03 -7.01 7.51
CA ASN A 65 14.13 -5.58 7.84
C ASN A 65 12.78 -4.91 8.13
N LYS A 66 11.90 -5.66 8.80
CA LYS A 66 10.56 -5.20 9.17
C LYS A 66 10.66 -3.89 9.97
N PRO A 67 9.92 -2.84 9.59
CA PRO A 67 9.96 -1.58 10.31
C PRO A 67 9.43 -1.73 11.74
N THR A 68 9.84 -0.82 12.60
CA THR A 68 9.37 -0.69 13.98
C THR A 68 8.70 0.67 14.18
N GLY A 69 7.83 0.81 15.18
CA GLY A 69 7.12 2.07 15.48
C GLY A 69 5.60 1.97 15.47
N TYR A 70 5.05 1.05 14.67
CA TYR A 70 3.63 0.70 14.66
C TYR A 70 3.45 -0.82 14.89
N ALA A 71 2.29 -1.20 15.41
CA ALA A 71 1.93 -2.58 15.70
C ALA A 71 1.48 -3.35 14.46
N ASN A 72 0.88 -2.66 13.48
CA ASN A 72 0.37 -3.24 12.24
C ASN A 72 0.17 -2.16 11.16
N THR A 73 -0.20 -2.60 9.96
CA THR A 73 -0.49 -1.76 8.80
C THR A 73 -1.54 -0.69 9.11
N GLN A 74 -2.66 -1.07 9.75
CA GLN A 74 -3.76 -0.14 10.02
C GLN A 74 -3.34 0.99 10.95
N GLN A 75 -2.61 0.68 12.03
CA GLN A 75 -2.11 1.70 12.95
C GLN A 75 -1.17 2.69 12.26
N CYS A 76 -0.33 2.20 11.33
CA CYS A 76 0.50 3.07 10.50
C CYS A 76 -0.36 3.97 9.61
N LEU A 77 -1.33 3.41 8.88
CA LEU A 77 -2.21 4.18 7.99
C LEU A 77 -3.06 5.22 8.76
N ASP A 78 -3.59 4.87 9.93
CA ASP A 78 -4.38 5.77 10.78
C ASP A 78 -3.57 6.97 11.31
N ALA A 79 -2.23 6.86 11.34
CA ALA A 79 -1.35 7.95 11.74
C ALA A 79 -1.05 8.94 10.59
N HIS A 80 -1.44 8.61 9.35
CA HIS A 80 -1.19 9.42 8.16
C HIS A 80 -2.44 10.11 7.65
N GLU A 81 -2.22 11.15 6.85
CA GLU A 81 -3.26 11.71 5.99
C GLU A 81 -3.82 10.62 5.07
N PRO A 82 -5.12 10.70 4.70
CA PRO A 82 -5.73 9.70 3.83
C PRO A 82 -4.97 9.56 2.51
N ALA A 83 -4.80 8.31 2.06
CA ALA A 83 -4.20 8.03 0.76
C ALA A 83 -4.95 8.77 -0.36
N PRO A 84 -4.24 9.41 -1.31
CA PRO A 84 -4.88 10.04 -2.45
C PRO A 84 -5.52 8.97 -3.34
N ILE A 85 -6.62 9.33 -3.99
CA ILE A 85 -7.21 8.50 -5.05
C ILE A 85 -6.37 8.66 -6.30
N LEU A 86 -5.83 7.54 -6.80
CA LEU A 86 -4.93 7.52 -7.95
C LEU A 86 -5.73 7.59 -9.27
N PRO A 87 -5.23 8.28 -10.30
CA PRO A 87 -5.87 8.31 -11.61
C PRO A 87 -5.71 6.97 -12.33
N TRP A 88 -6.68 6.59 -13.15
CA TRP A 88 -6.51 5.46 -14.06
C TRP A 88 -5.47 5.77 -15.14
N VAL A 89 -4.41 4.96 -15.22
CA VAL A 89 -3.33 5.09 -16.20
C VAL A 89 -3.48 4.03 -17.28
N ALA A 90 -3.64 4.48 -18.53
CA ALA A 90 -3.65 3.58 -19.68
C ALA A 90 -2.30 2.87 -19.86
N ALA A 91 -2.32 1.64 -20.38
CA ALA A 91 -1.09 0.91 -20.65
C ALA A 91 -0.19 1.69 -21.64
N PRO A 92 1.09 1.91 -21.32
CA PRO A 92 1.98 2.64 -22.22
C PRO A 92 2.27 1.83 -23.48
N ASN A 93 2.42 2.51 -24.61
CA ASN A 93 2.80 1.90 -25.89
C ASN A 93 4.33 1.87 -26.04
N VAL A 94 5.02 1.26 -25.07
CA VAL A 94 6.49 1.14 -25.04
C VAL A 94 6.85 -0.32 -24.93
N PHE A 95 7.66 -0.80 -25.88
CA PHE A 95 8.10 -2.19 -25.93
C PHE A 95 9.62 -2.27 -25.86
N ARG A 96 10.12 -3.31 -25.19
CA ARG A 96 11.55 -3.63 -25.17
C ARG A 96 11.84 -4.69 -26.23
N PRO A 97 12.67 -4.42 -27.24
CA PRO A 97 13.07 -5.43 -28.22
C PRO A 97 13.72 -6.65 -27.57
N SER A 98 13.48 -7.83 -28.13
CA SER A 98 14.09 -9.09 -27.65
C SER A 98 15.61 -9.15 -27.86
N SER A 99 16.15 -8.32 -28.76
CA SER A 99 17.59 -8.16 -29.00
C SER A 99 18.33 -7.43 -27.86
N CYS A 100 17.60 -6.81 -26.93
CA CYS A 100 18.20 -6.06 -25.84
C CYS A 100 18.83 -6.99 -24.80
N GLN A 101 20.12 -6.76 -24.52
CA GLN A 101 20.83 -7.47 -23.47
C GLN A 101 20.22 -7.19 -22.09
N VAL A 102 20.32 -8.16 -21.18
CA VAL A 102 19.92 -7.98 -19.78
C VAL A 102 20.81 -6.91 -19.13
N GLY A 103 20.22 -5.96 -18.41
CA GLY A 103 20.95 -4.87 -17.75
C GLY A 103 21.22 -3.64 -18.62
N LEU A 104 21.08 -3.74 -19.95
CA LEU A 104 21.25 -2.58 -20.83
C LEU A 104 19.98 -1.72 -20.81
N ILE A 105 20.07 -0.50 -20.27
CA ILE A 105 18.99 0.49 -20.31
C ILE A 105 19.43 1.64 -21.22
N SER A 106 18.74 1.82 -22.33
CA SER A 106 18.95 2.90 -23.31
C SER A 106 17.62 3.33 -23.93
N ALA A 107 17.65 4.29 -24.87
CA ALA A 107 16.47 4.67 -25.63
C ALA A 107 15.92 3.50 -26.48
N GLU A 108 16.80 2.69 -27.04
CA GLU A 108 16.47 1.51 -27.88
C GLU A 108 16.13 0.28 -27.02
N CYS A 109 16.66 0.23 -25.80
CA CYS A 109 16.42 -0.82 -24.82
C CYS A 109 15.79 -0.24 -23.56
N PRO A 110 14.51 0.20 -23.62
CA PRO A 110 13.87 0.91 -22.53
C PRO A 110 13.59 -0.01 -21.34
N PHE A 111 13.45 0.63 -20.17
CA PHE A 111 12.87 0.00 -18.99
C PHE A 111 11.35 -0.11 -19.17
N VAL A 112 10.81 -1.32 -19.06
CA VAL A 112 9.38 -1.61 -19.34
C VAL A 112 8.74 -2.39 -18.20
N CYS A 113 7.41 -2.45 -18.19
CA CYS A 113 6.65 -3.22 -17.21
C CYS A 113 7.19 -4.64 -16.99
N GLY A 114 7.39 -5.01 -15.73
CA GLY A 114 7.83 -6.34 -15.31
C GLY A 114 9.34 -6.60 -15.46
N LEU A 115 10.10 -5.69 -16.07
CA LEU A 115 11.56 -5.81 -16.11
C LEU A 115 12.10 -5.76 -14.67
N PHE A 116 12.96 -6.72 -14.32
CA PHE A 116 13.44 -6.93 -12.95
C PHE A 116 12.33 -7.05 -11.90
N GLY A 117 11.13 -7.52 -12.29
CA GLY A 117 9.99 -7.63 -11.38
C GLY A 117 9.36 -6.29 -10.97
N THR A 118 9.65 -5.21 -11.69
CA THR A 118 9.11 -3.88 -11.36
C THR A 118 7.72 -3.68 -11.98
N PHE A 119 6.72 -3.41 -11.13
CA PHE A 119 5.35 -3.10 -11.54
C PHE A 119 4.88 -1.82 -10.85
N ASN A 120 4.39 -0.86 -11.65
CA ASN A 120 3.73 0.36 -11.20
C ASN A 120 2.89 0.93 -12.37
N ASP A 121 2.04 1.91 -12.09
CA ASP A 121 1.20 2.55 -13.11
C ASP A 121 1.98 3.14 -14.28
N LYS A 122 3.09 3.83 -14.00
CA LYS A 122 3.91 4.49 -15.03
C LYS A 122 4.43 3.52 -16.09
N LEU A 123 4.82 2.31 -15.69
CA LEU A 123 5.42 1.32 -16.59
C LEU A 123 4.40 0.36 -17.18
N CYS A 124 3.35 0.03 -16.44
CA CYS A 124 2.42 -1.05 -16.78
C CYS A 124 1.03 -0.56 -17.20
N GLY A 125 0.65 0.66 -16.81
CA GLY A 125 -0.75 1.06 -16.68
C GLY A 125 -1.46 0.33 -15.54
N THR A 126 -2.57 0.90 -15.08
CA THR A 126 -3.29 0.45 -13.87
C THR A 126 -3.76 -0.99 -13.96
N LYS A 127 -4.34 -1.39 -15.10
CA LYS A 127 -4.84 -2.76 -15.27
C LYS A 127 -3.75 -3.80 -15.04
N ARG A 128 -2.61 -3.67 -15.74
CA ARG A 128 -1.54 -4.68 -15.66
C ARG A 128 -0.79 -4.59 -14.33
N TYR A 129 -0.66 -3.39 -13.76
CA TYR A 129 -0.08 -3.21 -12.44
C TYR A 129 -0.93 -3.90 -11.36
N CYS A 130 -2.23 -3.57 -11.26
CA CYS A 130 -3.09 -4.13 -10.22
C CYS A 130 -3.26 -5.65 -10.36
N GLU A 131 -3.41 -6.18 -11.58
CA GLU A 131 -3.48 -7.63 -11.79
C GLU A 131 -2.20 -8.38 -11.36
N ALA A 132 -1.05 -7.71 -11.26
CA ALA A 132 0.20 -8.34 -10.86
C ALA A 132 0.20 -8.82 -9.40
N PHE A 133 -0.61 -8.21 -8.52
CA PHE A 133 -0.67 -8.58 -7.10
C PHE A 133 -1.16 -10.02 -6.88
N ASP A 134 -2.03 -10.55 -7.74
CA ASP A 134 -2.46 -11.95 -7.64
C ASP A 134 -1.70 -12.88 -8.59
N LYS A 135 -1.19 -12.34 -9.71
CA LYS A 135 -0.64 -13.16 -10.82
C LYS A 135 0.88 -13.31 -10.81
N VAL A 136 1.63 -12.40 -10.22
CA VAL A 136 3.10 -12.38 -10.30
C VAL A 136 3.73 -12.85 -8.99
N LYS A 137 4.85 -13.57 -9.10
CA LYS A 137 5.67 -14.02 -7.96
C LYS A 137 7.14 -13.59 -8.18
N PRO A 138 7.78 -12.94 -7.19
CA PRO A 138 7.19 -12.45 -5.94
C PRO A 138 6.09 -11.40 -6.21
N LYS A 139 5.15 -11.29 -5.27
CA LYS A 139 4.09 -10.27 -5.32
C LYS A 139 4.73 -8.87 -5.28
N PRO A 140 4.26 -7.88 -6.05
CA PRO A 140 4.63 -6.49 -5.83
C PRO A 140 4.35 -6.04 -4.39
N LEU A 141 5.09 -5.04 -3.92
CA LEU A 141 4.92 -4.46 -2.58
C LEU A 141 3.73 -3.48 -2.55
N GLY A 142 3.16 -3.25 -1.35
CA GLY A 142 2.08 -2.28 -1.15
C GLY A 142 0.73 -2.94 -0.98
N TYR A 143 -0.04 -3.11 -2.06
CA TYR A 143 -1.41 -3.65 -1.96
C TYR A 143 -1.45 -5.14 -1.58
N LYS A 144 -2.50 -5.54 -0.86
CA LYS A 144 -2.73 -6.94 -0.50
C LYS A 144 -3.03 -7.81 -1.72
N ASN A 145 -3.82 -7.30 -2.66
CA ASN A 145 -4.34 -8.02 -3.82
C ASN A 145 -4.78 -7.06 -4.95
N THR A 146 -5.25 -7.64 -6.06
CA THR A 146 -5.72 -6.90 -7.24
C THR A 146 -6.89 -5.96 -6.91
N GLU A 147 -7.83 -6.41 -6.09
CA GLU A 147 -9.05 -5.67 -5.75
C GLU A 147 -8.75 -4.41 -4.93
N GLU A 148 -7.85 -4.50 -3.97
CA GLU A 148 -7.42 -3.33 -3.19
C GLU A 148 -6.70 -2.29 -4.05
N CYS A 149 -5.83 -2.75 -4.96
CA CYS A 149 -5.17 -1.86 -5.91
C CYS A 149 -6.19 -1.14 -6.81
N PHE A 150 -7.17 -1.86 -7.36
CA PHE A 150 -8.20 -1.22 -8.19
C PHE A 150 -9.06 -0.23 -7.41
N ARG A 151 -9.38 -0.50 -6.14
CA ARG A 151 -10.13 0.43 -5.29
C ARG A 151 -9.38 1.74 -5.03
N ALA A 152 -8.06 1.71 -5.01
CA ALA A 152 -7.23 2.91 -4.88
C ALA A 152 -7.25 3.79 -6.14
N HIS A 153 -7.70 3.26 -7.28
CA HIS A 153 -7.77 3.98 -8.55
C HIS A 153 -9.20 4.42 -8.86
N ARG A 154 -9.37 5.70 -9.24
CA ARG A 154 -10.65 6.14 -9.84
C ARG A 154 -10.72 5.66 -11.29
N ALA A 155 -11.83 5.03 -11.66
CA ALA A 155 -12.19 4.93 -13.07
C ALA A 155 -12.41 6.35 -13.63
N LEU A 156 -11.83 6.62 -14.80
CA LEU A 156 -12.13 7.82 -15.59
C LEU A 156 -13.43 7.65 -16.36
#